data_AF-A0A4Q5NIL9-F1
#
_entry.id   AF-A0A4Q5NIL9-F1
#
_cell.length_a   1.000
_cell.length_b   1.000
_cell.length_c   1.000
_cell.angle_alpha   90.00
_cell.angle_beta   90.00
_cell.angle_gamma   90.00
#
_symmetry.space_group_name_H-M   'P 1'
#
loop_
_entity.id
_entity.type
_entity.pdbx_description
1 polymer ?
#
loop_
_entity_poly.entity_id
_entity_poly.type
_entity_poly.pdbx_seq_one_letter_code
_entity_poly.pdbx_strand_id
1 'polypeptide(L)' 'MAHLAHIALIIRDYDEALAFYTGTLGFTLVEDTYQPEQDKRPSDSAGIASKRWVTIAPPNAPPHATTILLARATTPEQQ' A
#
# COMPACT_ATOMS: atom_id res chain seq x y z
N MET A 1 -6.29 -23.23 7.59
CA MET A 1 -7.64 -22.62 7.54
C MET A 1 -7.60 -21.53 6.48
N ALA A 2 -8.53 -21.52 5.53
CA ALA A 2 -8.54 -20.50 4.48
C ALA A 2 -8.99 -19.14 5.05
N HIS A 3 -8.34 -18.05 4.64
CA HIS A 3 -8.66 -16.69 5.05
C HIS A 3 -8.22 -15.69 3.96
N LEU A 4 -8.67 -14.44 4.06
CA LEU A 4 -8.18 -13.37 3.20
C LEU A 4 -6.77 -12.96 3.61
N ALA A 5 -5.81 -13.06 2.69
CA ALA A 5 -4.43 -12.68 2.97
C ALA A 5 -4.27 -11.15 3.05
N HIS A 6 -4.74 -10.44 2.01
CA HIS A 6 -4.57 -9.00 1.87
C HIS A 6 -5.86 -8.32 1.41
N ILE A 7 -6.09 -7.10 1.89
CA ILE A 7 -7.08 -6.17 1.33
C ILE A 7 -6.32 -4.99 0.74
N ALA A 8 -6.51 -4.70 -0.54
CA ALA A 8 -5.89 -3.55 -1.18
C ALA A 8 -6.71 -2.28 -0.92
N LEU A 9 -6.05 -1.23 -0.43
CA LEU A 9 -6.60 0.11 -0.30
C LEU A 9 -5.87 1.05 -1.26
N ILE A 10 -6.65 1.73 -2.11
CA ILE A 10 -6.10 2.75 -2.98
C ILE A 10 -5.82 4.01 -2.16
N ILE A 11 -4.60 4.52 -2.26
CA ILE A 11 -4.14 5.69 -1.54
C ILE A 11 -3.59 6.74 -2.50
N ARG A 12 -3.63 8.01 -2.09
CA ARG A 12 -3.10 9.10 -2.88
C ARG A 12 -1.57 9.08 -2.94
N ASP A 13 -0.93 8.97 -1.78
CA ASP A 13 0.52 8.98 -1.63
C ASP A 13 0.98 8.03 -0.51
N TYR A 14 2.13 7.37 -0.72
CA TYR A 14 2.66 6.37 0.21
C TYR A 14 3.11 6.98 1.53
N ASP A 15 3.81 8.11 1.51
CA ASP A 15 4.38 8.71 2.71
C ASP A 15 3.26 9.29 3.59
N GLU A 16 2.26 9.92 2.95
CA GLU A 16 1.04 10.36 3.64
C GLU A 16 0.32 9.19 4.32
N ALA A 17 0.05 8.12 3.58
CA ALA A 17 -0.67 6.98 4.10
C ALA A 17 0.11 6.29 5.23
N LEU A 18 1.42 6.10 5.08
CA LEU A 18 2.27 5.51 6.12
C LEU A 18 2.30 6.37 7.38
N ALA A 19 2.44 7.69 7.25
CA ALA A 19 2.41 8.59 8.39
C ALA A 19 1.08 8.49 9.14
N PHE A 20 -0.04 8.43 8.43
CA PHE A 20 -1.36 8.30 9.05
C PHE A 20 -1.57 6.91 9.70
N TYR A 21 -1.37 5.83 8.95
CA TYR A 21 -1.69 4.49 9.46
C TYR A 21 -0.71 4.04 10.54
N THR A 22 0.59 4.22 10.33
CA THR A 22 1.62 3.74 11.28
C THR A 22 1.88 4.75 12.40
N GLY A 23 1.84 6.05 12.10
CA GLY A 23 2.04 7.11 13.09
C GLY A 23 0.80 7.41 13.92
N THR A 24 -0.33 7.69 13.27
CA THR A 24 -1.56 8.11 13.98
C THR A 24 -2.39 6.94 14.48
N LEU A 25 -2.60 5.92 13.63
CA LEU A 25 -3.46 4.77 13.97
C LEU A 25 -2.70 3.60 14.63
N GLY A 26 -1.37 3.65 14.67
CA GLY A 26 -0.54 2.63 15.31
C GLY A 26 -0.50 1.30 14.57
N PHE A 27 -0.78 1.26 13.27
CA PHE A 27 -0.56 0.07 12.46
C PHE A 27 0.94 -0.25 12.38
N THR A 28 1.25 -1.53 12.29
CA THR A 28 2.61 -2.00 12.11
C THR A 28 2.91 -2.13 10.62
N LEU A 29 4.02 -1.55 10.16
CA LEU A 29 4.56 -1.82 8.82
C LEU A 29 5.06 -3.26 8.76
N VAL A 30 4.52 -4.03 7.82
CA VAL A 30 4.90 -5.45 7.62
C VAL A 30 5.94 -5.57 6.52
N GLU A 31 5.71 -4.90 5.39
CA GLU A 31 6.61 -4.91 4.24
C GLU A 31 6.55 -3.58 3.50
N ASP A 32 7.68 -3.17 2.94
CA ASP A 32 7.80 -2.00 2.08
C ASP A 32 8.90 -2.26 1.03
N THR A 33 8.49 -2.87 -0.08
CA THR A 33 9.41 -3.32 -1.13
C THR A 33 9.13 -2.59 -2.44
N TYR A 34 10.16 -2.06 -3.08
CA TYR A 34 10.04 -1.43 -4.41
C TYR A 34 9.81 -2.50 -5.51
N GLN A 35 8.87 -2.24 -6.41
CA GLN A 35 8.41 -3.18 -7.45
C GLN A 35 8.70 -2.63 -8.85
N PRO A 36 9.95 -2.73 -9.35
CA PRO A 36 10.38 -2.11 -10.61
C PRO A 36 9.64 -2.65 -11.84
N GLU A 37 9.22 -3.92 -11.82
CA GLU A 37 8.50 -4.54 -12.94
C GLU A 37 7.10 -3.97 -13.14
N GLN A 38 6.54 -3.32 -12.11
CA GLN A 38 5.20 -2.74 -12.15
C GLN A 38 5.20 -1.24 -12.47
N ASP A 39 6.37 -0.65 -12.69
CA ASP A 39 6.48 0.71 -13.20
C ASP A 39 5.98 0.74 -14.64
N LYS A 40 4.72 1.15 -14.80
CA LYS A 40 4.12 1.31 -16.13
C LYS A 40 4.86 2.40 -16.89
N ARG A 41 5.20 2.13 -18.16
CA ARG A 41 5.55 3.19 -19.11
C ARG A 41 4.40 4.19 -19.17
N PRO A 42 4.68 5.51 -19.30
CA PRO A 42 3.65 6.52 -19.30
C PRO A 42 2.73 6.32 -20.50
N SER A 43 1.50 5.86 -20.25
CA SER A 43 0.42 5.86 -21.25
C SER A 43 -0.42 7.13 -21.16
N ASP A 44 -0.32 7.86 -20.04
CA ASP A 44 -1.11 9.04 -19.73
C ASP A 44 -0.28 9.93 -18.79
N SER A 45 -0.50 11.24 -18.85
CA SER A 45 0.36 12.34 -18.38
C SER A 45 0.69 12.40 -16.87
N ALA A 46 0.38 11.36 -16.10
CA ALA A 46 0.86 11.20 -14.73
C ALA A 46 2.22 10.48 -14.80
N GLY A 47 3.30 11.20 -14.50
CA GLY A 47 4.69 10.73 -14.63
C GLY A 47 5.00 9.39 -13.92
N ILE A 48 6.18 8.84 -14.19
CA ILE A 48 6.63 7.55 -13.64
C ILE A 48 6.48 7.55 -12.11
N ALA A 49 5.59 6.67 -11.66
CA ALA A 49 5.17 6.51 -10.30
C ALA A 49 5.76 5.19 -9.76
N SER A 50 6.87 5.25 -9.04
CA SER A 50 7.50 4.05 -8.46
C SER A 50 6.47 3.24 -7.66
N LYS A 51 6.17 2.04 -8.12
CA LYS A 51 5.25 1.13 -7.43
C LYS A 51 5.96 0.43 -6.27
N ARG A 52 5.28 0.36 -5.13
CA ARG A 52 5.77 -0.30 -3.92
C ARG A 52 4.74 -1.31 -3.45
N TRP A 53 5.23 -2.45 -3.00
CA TRP A 53 4.48 -3.43 -2.23
C TRP A 53 4.57 -3.03 -0.76
N VAL A 54 3.58 -2.27 -0.29
CA VAL A 54 3.54 -1.77 1.09
C VAL A 54 2.39 -2.44 1.81
N THR A 55 2.69 -3.30 2.79
CA THR A 55 1.66 -3.94 3.60
C THR A 55 1.73 -3.51 5.06
N ILE A 56 0.58 -3.26 5.66
CA ILE A 56 0.45 -2.88 7.06
C ILE A 56 -0.52 -3.82 7.77
N ALA A 57 -0.30 -4.05 9.06
CA ALA A 57 -1.17 -4.85 9.91
C ALA A 57 -1.72 -4.01 11.07
N PRO A 58 -2.95 -4.30 11.54
CA PRO A 58 -3.46 -3.70 12.77
C PRO A 58 -2.50 -3.90 13.96
N PRO A 59 -2.48 -3.00 14.94
CA PRO A 59 -1.66 -3.17 16.14
C PRO A 59 -1.96 -4.51 16.82
N ASN A 60 -0.90 -5.18 17.26
CA ASN A 60 -0.96 -6.49 17.96
C ASN A 60 -1.59 -7.63 17.13
N ALA A 61 -1.66 -7.51 15.81
CA ALA A 61 -2.14 -8.58 14.95
C ALA A 61 -1.30 -9.87 15.13
N PRO A 62 -1.93 -11.06 15.19
CA PRO A 62 -1.19 -12.31 15.28
C PRO A 62 -0.43 -12.61 13.98
N PRO A 63 0.56 -13.52 14.03
CA PRO A 63 1.20 -14.02 12.82
C PRO A 63 0.17 -14.53 11.81
N HIS A 64 0.35 -14.19 10.53
CA HIS A 64 -0.55 -14.54 9.42
C HIS A 64 -1.97 -13.94 9.52
N ALA A 65 -2.17 -12.86 10.27
CA ALA A 65 -3.39 -12.07 10.16
C ALA A 65 -3.53 -11.42 8.77
N THR A 66 -4.76 -11.09 8.38
CA THR A 66 -5.03 -10.29 7.18
C THR A 66 -4.33 -8.93 7.27
N THR A 67 -3.62 -8.55 6.21
CA THR A 67 -2.96 -7.24 6.13
C THR A 67 -3.65 -6.32 5.11
N ILE A 68 -3.35 -5.03 5.17
CA ILE A 68 -3.79 -4.05 4.19
C ILE A 68 -2.61 -3.74 3.26
N LEU A 69 -2.80 -3.94 1.96
CA LEU A 69 -1.86 -3.51 0.92
C LEU A 69 -2.21 -2.07 0.53
N LEU A 70 -1.29 -1.15 0.76
CA LEU A 70 -1.43 0.24 0.32
C LEU A 70 -0.99 0.33 -1.14
N ALA A 71 -1.91 0.70 -2.03
CA ALA A 71 -1.65 0.79 -3.47
C ALA A 71 -1.85 2.24 -3.93
N ARG A 72 -0.80 2.87 -4.45
CA ARG A 72 -0.90 4.25 -4.93
C ARG A 72 -1.82 4.36 -6.14
N ALA A 73 -2.73 5.34 -6.11
CA ALA A 73 -3.55 5.76 -7.22
C ALA A 73 -2.70 6.01 -8.48
N THR A 74 -3.24 5.62 -9.62
CA THR A 74 -2.61 5.83 -10.94
C THR A 74 -3.40 6.77 -11.84
N THR A 75 -4.66 7.05 -11.50
CA THR A 75 -5.50 7.99 -12.23
C THR A 75 -6.09 9.03 -11.27
N PRO A 76 -6.51 10.21 -11.77
CA PRO A 76 -7.12 11.23 -10.94
C PRO A 76 -8.40 10.78 -10.21
N GLU A 77 -9.18 9.88 -10.82
CA GLU A 77 -10.45 9.37 -10.25
C GLU A 77 -10.23 8.45 -9.05
N GLN A 78 -8.98 8.00 -8.85
CA GLN A 78 -8.57 7.13 -7.75
C GLN A 78 -8.01 7.91 -6.55
N GLN A 79 -7.78 9.23 -6.67
CA GLN A 79 -7.28 10.09 -5.60
C GLN A 79 -8.41 10.62 -4.72
#